data_AF-A0AAN7N0U2-F1
#
_entry.id   AF-A0AAN7N0U2-F1
#
_cell.length_a   1.000
_cell.length_b   1.000
_cell.length_c   1.000
_cell.angle_alpha   90.00
_cell.angle_beta   90.00
_cell.angle_gamma   90.00
#
_symmetry.space_group_name_H-M   'P 1'
#
loop_
_entity.id
_entity.type
_entity.pdbx_description
1 polymer ?
#
loop_
_entity_poly.entity_id
_entity_poly.type
_entity_poly.pdbx_seq_one_letter_code
_entity_poly.pdbx_strand_id
1 'polypeptide(L)'
;MVSDLLHHLDTHKSMGPDGIHPRVLRELAEVLTKLLSILYQQSWLTGEVAVDWRLANVTPIFKKGQKEDLVNYRPVSLTSVPGKVMEQMILSAITWHIQDNQVIRPSQHGFMKGRFCLTNLISFCDKVTRLVDEGKAVDIVYLDFSKAFDTISHSILLEKLAAHGLEGCLGCGRIEP
;
A
#
# COMPACT_ATOMS: atom_id res chain seq x y z
N MET A 1 9.60 13.74 -9.04
CA MET A 1 8.99 12.62 -8.31
C MET A 1 9.54 12.43 -6.89
N VAL A 2 10.84 12.13 -6.70
CA VAL A 2 11.40 11.92 -5.35
C VAL A 2 11.29 13.20 -4.51
N SER A 3 11.70 14.36 -5.07
CA SER A 3 11.56 15.65 -4.38
C SER A 3 10.12 15.92 -3.94
N ASP A 4 9.15 15.70 -4.82
CA ASP A 4 7.74 15.88 -4.51
C ASP A 4 7.30 15.00 -3.33
N LEU A 5 7.70 13.72 -3.33
CA LEU A 5 7.38 12.80 -2.23
C LEU A 5 8.01 13.24 -0.90
N LEU A 6 9.24 13.79 -0.93
CA LEU A 6 9.91 14.31 0.27
C LEU A 6 9.21 15.55 0.82
N HIS A 7 8.83 16.50 -0.05
CA HIS A 7 8.13 17.72 0.32
C HIS A 7 6.75 17.46 0.95
N HIS A 8 6.08 16.37 0.55
CA HIS A 8 4.78 15.96 1.08
C HIS A 8 4.85 14.99 2.28
N LEU A 9 6.04 14.73 2.84
CA LEU A 9 6.15 13.90 4.04
C LEU A 9 5.45 14.56 5.25
N ASP A 10 4.67 13.75 5.96
CA ASP A 10 4.09 14.15 7.25
C ASP A 10 5.18 14.15 8.33
N THR A 11 5.57 15.36 8.76
CA THR A 11 6.62 15.57 9.75
C THR A 11 6.23 15.26 11.18
N HIS A 12 4.98 14.85 11.43
CA HIS A 12 4.54 14.40 12.75
C HIS A 12 4.59 12.86 12.89
N LYS A 13 4.99 12.14 11.83
CA LYS A 13 5.20 10.69 11.88
C LYS A 13 6.51 10.33 12.58
N SER A 14 6.52 9.15 13.20
CA SER A 14 7.68 8.58 13.88
C SER A 14 8.76 8.13 12.89
N MET A 15 10.03 8.17 13.33
CA MET A 15 11.18 7.64 12.59
C MET A 15 11.23 6.11 12.60
N GLY A 16 11.82 5.50 11.58
CA GLY A 16 12.04 4.06 11.52
C GLY A 16 13.26 3.61 12.34
N PRO A 17 13.69 2.35 12.17
CA PRO A 17 14.90 1.81 12.79
C PRO A 17 16.18 2.54 12.39
N ASP A 18 16.15 3.24 11.26
CA ASP A 18 17.24 4.09 10.73
C ASP A 18 17.47 5.37 11.53
N GLY A 19 16.57 5.74 12.45
CA GLY A 19 16.66 6.97 13.23
C GLY A 19 16.41 8.25 12.42
N ILE A 20 16.00 8.14 11.15
CA ILE A 20 15.82 9.30 10.28
C ILE A 20 14.39 9.83 10.42
N HIS A 21 14.27 11.01 11.03
CA HIS A 21 12.97 11.65 11.19
C HIS A 21 12.44 12.21 9.86
N PRO A 22 11.14 12.08 9.54
CA PRO A 22 10.56 12.61 8.30
C PRO A 22 10.82 14.11 8.09
N ARG A 23 10.90 14.88 9.19
CA ARG A 23 11.27 16.30 9.15
C ARG A 23 12.65 16.53 8.52
N VAL A 24 13.65 15.72 8.85
CA VAL A 24 15.00 15.87 8.28
C VAL A 24 14.95 15.68 6.77
N LEU A 25 14.20 14.67 6.31
CA LEU A 25 14.05 14.38 4.88
C LEU A 25 13.33 15.50 4.12
N ARG A 26 12.29 16.09 4.72
CA ARG A 26 11.53 17.19 4.11
C ARG A 26 12.36 18.47 4.04
N GLU A 27 12.99 18.89 5.14
CA GLU A 27 13.75 20.14 5.18
C GLU A 27 15.03 20.06 4.33
N LEU A 28 15.59 18.87 4.12
CA LEU A 28 16.77 18.63 3.29
C LEU A 28 16.43 18.05 1.90
N ALA A 29 15.16 18.16 1.45
CA ALA A 29 14.68 17.54 0.22
C ALA A 29 15.54 17.92 -1.00
N GLU A 30 15.92 19.19 -1.13
CA GLU A 30 16.74 19.69 -2.26
C GLU A 30 18.10 18.99 -2.37
N VAL A 31 18.72 18.65 -1.22
CA VAL A 31 20.02 17.99 -1.18
C VAL A 31 19.86 16.47 -1.31
N LEU A 32 18.87 15.90 -0.63
CA LEU A 32 18.68 14.46 -0.54
C LEU A 32 18.05 13.85 -1.79
N THR A 33 17.29 14.63 -2.56
CA THR A 33 16.60 14.14 -3.77
C THR A 33 17.56 13.41 -4.71
N LYS A 34 18.72 14.01 -5.02
CA LYS A 34 19.68 13.41 -5.96
C LYS A 34 20.28 12.13 -5.40
N LEU A 35 20.64 12.12 -4.12
CA LEU A 35 21.23 10.95 -3.47
C LEU A 35 20.25 9.78 -3.39
N LEU A 36 19.03 10.05 -2.94
CA LEU A 36 17.97 9.03 -2.85
C LEU A 36 17.58 8.51 -4.23
N SER A 37 17.54 9.36 -5.26
CA SER A 37 17.24 8.93 -6.63
C SER A 37 18.29 7.93 -7.15
N ILE A 38 19.59 8.16 -6.90
CA ILE A 38 20.66 7.22 -7.26
C ILE A 38 20.48 5.90 -6.51
N LEU A 39 20.19 5.94 -5.20
CA LEU A 39 19.96 4.74 -4.39
C LEU A 39 18.75 3.94 -4.87
N TYR A 40 17.62 4.59 -5.11
CA TYR A 40 16.41 3.93 -5.61
C TYR A 40 16.63 3.32 -7.00
N GLN A 41 17.37 4.01 -7.88
CA GLN A 41 17.70 3.47 -9.19
C GLN A 41 18.58 2.22 -9.09
N GLN A 42 19.59 2.24 -8.20
CA GLN A 42 20.40 1.05 -7.95
C GLN A 42 19.55 -0.11 -7.41
N SER A 43 18.72 0.16 -6.39
CA SER A 43 17.84 -0.86 -5.82
C SER A 43 16.84 -1.42 -6.82
N TRP A 44 16.36 -0.60 -7.75
CA TRP A 44 15.49 -1.04 -8.83
C TRP A 44 16.20 -2.00 -9.79
N LEU A 45 17.43 -1.68 -10.18
CA LEU A 45 18.20 -2.49 -11.14
C LEU A 45 18.70 -3.80 -10.54
N THR A 46 19.11 -3.80 -9.28
CA THR A 46 19.66 -5.00 -8.61
C THR A 46 18.58 -5.86 -7.97
N GLY A 47 17.40 -5.31 -7.67
CA GLY A 47 16.40 -5.96 -6.84
C GLY A 47 16.77 -6.00 -5.36
N GLU A 48 17.82 -5.27 -4.94
CA GLU A 48 18.31 -5.23 -3.57
C GLU A 48 18.09 -3.86 -2.93
N VAL A 49 17.59 -3.85 -1.69
CA VAL A 49 17.40 -2.63 -0.89
C VAL A 49 18.35 -2.61 0.30
N ALA A 50 18.60 -1.41 0.84
CA ALA A 50 19.38 -1.25 2.06
C ALA A 50 18.81 -2.11 3.20
N VAL A 51 19.69 -2.68 4.03
CA VAL A 51 19.30 -3.57 5.15
C VAL A 51 18.31 -2.86 6.08
N ASP A 52 18.54 -1.59 6.40
CA ASP A 52 17.68 -0.80 7.28
C ASP A 52 16.24 -0.65 6.74
N TRP A 53 16.06 -0.72 5.42
CA TRP A 53 14.73 -0.63 4.79
C TRP A 53 13.94 -1.94 4.91
N ARG A 54 14.63 -3.05 5.20
CA ARG A 54 14.02 -4.36 5.44
C ARG A 54 13.68 -4.59 6.91
N LEU A 55 14.14 -3.71 7.80
CA LEU A 55 13.90 -3.76 9.23
C LEU A 55 12.67 -2.92 9.61
N ALA A 56 12.01 -3.31 10.69
CA ALA A 56 10.88 -2.57 11.24
C ALA A 56 10.87 -2.63 12.78
N ASN A 57 10.51 -1.52 13.41
CA ASN A 57 10.14 -1.51 14.81
C ASN A 57 8.69 -1.97 14.92
N VAL A 58 8.45 -3.14 15.52
CA VAL A 58 7.11 -3.70 15.65
C VAL A 58 6.52 -3.31 16.99
N THR A 59 5.40 -2.57 16.98
CA THR A 59 4.66 -2.21 18.19
C THR A 59 3.29 -2.89 18.20
N PRO A 60 2.96 -3.68 19.24
CA PRO A 60 1.63 -4.25 19.38
C PRO A 60 0.63 -3.18 19.81
N ILE A 61 -0.44 -2.99 19.02
CA ILE A 61 -1.55 -2.10 19.34
C ILE A 61 -2.74 -2.92 19.79
N PHE A 62 -3.24 -2.66 20.99
CA PHE A 62 -4.43 -3.32 21.52
C PHE A 62 -5.66 -2.98 20.66
N LYS A 63 -6.39 -4.02 20.22
CA LYS A 63 -7.57 -3.87 19.35
C LYS A 63 -8.88 -3.98 20.13
N LYS A 64 -9.12 -5.09 20.85
CA LYS A 64 -10.37 -5.38 21.59
C LYS A 64 -10.19 -6.61 22.50
N GLY A 65 -11.06 -6.84 23.47
CA GLY A 65 -11.07 -8.08 24.27
C GLY A 65 -10.24 -8.01 25.55
N GLN A 66 -9.69 -9.15 25.98
CA GLN A 66 -8.81 -9.24 27.16
C GLN A 66 -7.39 -8.80 26.81
N LYS A 67 -6.73 -8.07 27.70
CA LYS A 67 -5.40 -7.48 27.44
C LYS A 67 -4.26 -8.50 27.58
N GLU A 68 -4.53 -9.63 28.20
CA GLU A 68 -3.59 -10.71 28.49
C GLU A 68 -3.45 -11.65 27.29
N ASP A 69 -4.42 -11.65 26.38
CA ASP A 69 -4.41 -12.47 25.18
C ASP A 69 -3.73 -11.73 24.01
N LEU A 70 -2.63 -12.29 23.50
CA LEU A 70 -1.85 -11.73 22.41
C LEU A 70 -2.65 -11.63 21.09
N VAL A 71 -3.67 -12.47 20.90
CA VAL A 71 -4.52 -12.45 19.69
C VAL A 71 -5.32 -11.15 19.58
N ASN A 72 -5.49 -10.45 20.69
CA ASN A 72 -6.21 -9.17 20.77
C ASN A 72 -5.38 -7.95 20.39
N TYR A 73 -4.11 -8.14 20.03
CA TYR A 73 -3.22 -7.09 19.55
C TYR A 73 -3.01 -7.19 18.04
N ARG A 74 -2.79 -6.03 17.42
CA ARG A 74 -2.36 -5.91 16.03
C ARG A 74 -0.91 -5.44 16.00
N PRO A 75 0.02 -6.19 15.37
CA PRO A 75 1.36 -5.67 15.16
C PRO A 75 1.29 -4.53 14.15
N VAL A 76 1.94 -3.40 14.48
CA VAL A 76 2.18 -2.32 13.54
C VAL A 76 3.68 -2.18 13.35
N SER A 77 4.10 -2.31 12.09
CA SER A 77 5.49 -2.20 11.66
C SER A 77 5.82 -0.76 11.29
N LEU A 78 6.76 -0.16 12.02
CA LEU A 78 7.33 1.14 11.69
C LEU A 78 8.65 0.91 10.92
N THR A 79 8.56 1.03 9.59
CA THR A 79 9.71 0.91 8.67
C THR A 79 10.39 2.25 8.42
N SER A 80 11.61 2.19 7.86
CA SER A 80 12.42 3.33 7.41
C SER A 80 11.63 4.29 6.52
N VAL A 81 11.77 5.60 6.74
CA VAL A 81 11.04 6.64 5.97
C VAL A 81 11.55 6.69 4.52
N PRO A 82 12.86 6.69 4.23
CA PRO A 82 13.35 6.55 2.85
C PRO A 82 12.89 5.26 2.17
N GLY A 83 12.79 4.14 2.89
CA GLY A 83 12.22 2.89 2.37
C GLY A 83 10.77 3.05 1.94
N LYS A 84 9.94 3.67 2.79
CA LYS A 84 8.53 3.99 2.46
C LYS A 84 8.39 4.89 1.24
N VAL A 85 9.29 5.85 1.04
CA VAL A 85 9.28 6.70 -0.16
C VAL A 85 9.47 5.85 -1.42
N MET A 86 10.41 4.88 -1.40
CA MET A 86 10.56 3.92 -2.49
C MET A 86 9.29 3.08 -2.68
N GLU A 87 8.74 2.51 -1.60
CA GLU A 87 7.49 1.73 -1.65
C GLU A 87 6.34 2.54 -2.29
N GLN A 88 6.23 3.83 -2.01
CA GLN A 88 5.23 4.71 -2.63
C GLN A 88 5.45 4.89 -4.14
N MET A 89 6.71 4.97 -4.60
CA MET A 89 7.02 5.00 -6.03
C MET A 89 6.58 3.69 -6.71
N ILE A 90 6.91 2.54 -6.10
CA ILE A 90 6.52 1.21 -6.58
C ILE A 90 4.99 1.09 -6.63
N LEU A 91 4.32 1.48 -5.54
CA LEU A 91 2.86 1.45 -5.45
C LEU A 91 2.21 2.32 -6.53
N SER A 92 2.78 3.49 -6.82
CA SER A 92 2.28 4.39 -7.85
C SER A 92 2.36 3.75 -9.24
N ALA A 93 3.48 3.10 -9.57
CA ALA A 93 3.66 2.38 -10.82
C ALA A 93 2.67 1.20 -10.95
N ILE A 94 2.53 0.39 -9.91
CA ILE A 94 1.58 -0.74 -9.87
C ILE A 94 0.14 -0.23 -10.03
N THR A 95 -0.22 0.83 -9.30
CA THR A 95 -1.57 1.39 -9.34
C THR A 95 -1.91 1.92 -10.72
N TRP A 96 -0.96 2.62 -11.36
CA TRP A 96 -1.12 3.11 -12.72
C TRP A 96 -1.39 1.96 -13.70
N HIS A 97 -0.56 0.92 -13.67
CA HIS A 97 -0.72 -0.27 -14.51
C HIS A 97 -2.07 -0.97 -14.31
N ILE A 98 -2.48 -1.14 -13.06
CA ILE A 98 -3.77 -1.77 -12.71
C ILE A 98 -4.96 -0.96 -13.23
N GLN A 99 -4.87 0.38 -13.19
CA GLN A 99 -5.93 1.27 -13.65
C GLN A 99 -6.03 1.29 -15.17
N ASP A 100 -4.89 1.43 -15.85
CA ASP A 100 -4.82 1.50 -17.31
C ASP A 100 -5.33 0.21 -17.97
N ASN A 101 -4.94 -0.94 -17.42
CA ASN A 101 -5.35 -2.26 -17.91
C ASN A 101 -6.68 -2.76 -17.33
N GLN A 102 -7.39 -1.94 -16.54
CA GLN A 102 -8.67 -2.30 -15.88
C GLN A 102 -8.65 -3.66 -15.16
N VAL A 103 -7.52 -4.01 -14.54
CA VAL A 103 -7.30 -5.31 -13.90
C VAL A 103 -8.30 -5.55 -12.75
N ILE A 104 -8.68 -4.48 -12.06
CA ILE A 104 -9.57 -4.53 -10.91
C ILE A 104 -10.99 -4.11 -11.29
N ARG A 105 -11.98 -4.92 -10.89
CA ARG A 105 -13.39 -4.69 -11.17
C ARG A 105 -13.90 -3.36 -10.59
N PRO A 106 -14.88 -2.70 -11.23
CA PRO A 106 -15.49 -1.48 -10.71
C PRO A 106 -16.14 -1.62 -9.33
N SER A 107 -16.56 -2.83 -8.94
CA SER A 107 -17.15 -3.10 -7.63
C SER A 107 -16.15 -3.06 -6.47
N GLN A 108 -14.84 -3.14 -6.73
CA GLN A 108 -13.81 -3.06 -5.69
C GLN A 108 -13.67 -1.63 -5.20
N HIS A 109 -14.00 -1.37 -3.94
CA HIS A 109 -13.90 -0.02 -3.36
C HIS A 109 -12.70 0.17 -2.46
N GLY A 110 -12.29 -0.87 -1.72
CA GLY A 110 -11.15 -0.80 -0.81
C GLY A 110 -9.85 -0.55 -1.57
N PHE A 111 -9.03 0.37 -1.05
CA PHE A 111 -7.70 0.72 -1.57
C PHE A 111 -7.67 1.26 -3.01
N MET A 112 -8.81 1.71 -3.55
CA MET A 112 -8.89 2.29 -4.89
C MET A 112 -9.01 3.82 -4.81
N LYS A 113 -8.19 4.54 -5.60
CA LYS A 113 -8.25 6.00 -5.69
C LYS A 113 -9.65 6.46 -6.12
N GLY A 114 -10.21 7.44 -5.41
CA GLY A 114 -11.53 8.00 -5.69
C GLY A 114 -12.72 7.13 -5.27
N ARG A 115 -12.49 6.02 -4.55
CA ARG A 115 -13.55 5.15 -4.01
C ARG A 115 -13.48 5.14 -2.49
N PHE A 116 -14.65 5.19 -1.84
CA PHE A 116 -14.77 5.31 -0.39
C PHE A 116 -15.76 4.27 0.16
N CYS A 117 -15.78 4.07 1.48
CA CYS A 117 -16.79 3.23 2.13
C CYS A 117 -18.21 3.71 1.81
N LEU A 118 -18.40 5.04 1.72
CA LEU A 118 -19.69 5.64 1.39
C LEU A 118 -20.14 5.30 -0.04
N THR A 119 -19.25 5.41 -1.03
CA THR A 119 -19.61 5.08 -2.42
C THR A 119 -19.94 3.60 -2.58
N ASN A 120 -19.24 2.73 -1.83
CA ASN A 120 -19.58 1.30 -1.76
C ASN A 120 -20.98 1.06 -1.19
N LEU A 121 -21.30 1.73 -0.08
CA LEU A 121 -22.61 1.63 0.56
C LEU A 121 -23.73 2.12 -0.37
N ILE A 122 -23.53 3.25 -1.05
CA ILE A 122 -24.50 3.80 -2.00
C ILE A 122 -24.70 2.82 -3.16
N SER A 123 -23.62 2.32 -3.76
CA SER A 123 -23.69 1.34 -4.86
C SER A 123 -24.41 0.04 -4.45
N PHE A 124 -24.17 -0.41 -3.22
CA PHE A 124 -24.86 -1.56 -2.64
C PHE A 124 -26.36 -1.30 -2.43
N CYS A 125 -26.72 -0.19 -1.76
CA CYS A 125 -28.10 0.16 -1.48
C CYS A 125 -28.91 0.35 -2.77
N ASP A 126 -28.36 1.08 -3.75
CA ASP A 126 -28.98 1.27 -5.07
C ASP A 126 -29.35 -0.07 -5.72
N LYS A 127 -28.40 -1.02 -5.72
CA LYS A 127 -28.62 -2.36 -6.27
C LYS A 127 -29.69 -3.13 -5.51
N VAL A 128 -29.68 -3.09 -4.18
CA VAL A 128 -30.67 -3.80 -3.34
C VAL A 128 -32.05 -3.20 -3.52
N THR A 129 -32.20 -1.88 -3.40
CA THR A 129 -33.48 -1.19 -3.53
C THR A 129 -34.12 -1.45 -4.89
N ARG A 130 -33.34 -1.39 -5.98
CA ARG A 130 -33.87 -1.69 -7.32
C ARG A 130 -34.41 -3.12 -7.44
N LEU A 131 -33.73 -4.11 -6.87
CA LEU A 131 -34.21 -5.50 -6.89
C LEU A 131 -35.49 -5.67 -6.07
N VAL A 132 -35.59 -4.98 -4.92
CA VAL A 132 -36.78 -4.98 -4.08
C VAL A 132 -37.96 -4.31 -4.79
N ASP A 133 -37.74 -3.19 -5.46
CA ASP A 133 -38.78 -2.48 -6.25
C ASP A 133 -39.30 -3.33 -7.41
N GLU A 134 -38.45 -4.19 -7.99
CA GLU A 134 -38.83 -5.20 -8.99
C GLU A 134 -39.57 -6.41 -8.39
N GLY A 135 -39.82 -6.43 -7.08
CA GLY A 135 -40.48 -7.54 -6.37
C GLY A 135 -39.61 -8.79 -6.21
N LYS A 136 -38.29 -8.68 -6.36
CA LYS A 136 -37.36 -9.81 -6.22
C LYS A 136 -36.94 -10.01 -4.77
N ALA A 137 -36.80 -11.27 -4.36
CA ALA A 137 -36.14 -11.61 -3.11
C ALA A 137 -34.63 -11.34 -3.21
N VAL A 138 -34.05 -10.79 -2.14
CA VAL A 138 -32.63 -10.45 -2.07
C VAL A 138 -32.02 -11.07 -0.82
N ASP A 139 -31.05 -11.95 -1.02
CA ASP A 139 -30.20 -12.50 0.04
C ASP A 139 -28.80 -11.89 -0.03
N ILE A 140 -28.22 -11.57 1.13
CA ILE A 140 -26.90 -10.93 1.24
C ILE A 140 -25.97 -11.83 2.05
N VAL A 141 -24.81 -12.16 1.48
CA VAL A 141 -23.76 -12.94 2.13
C VAL A 141 -22.55 -12.05 2.37
N TYR A 142 -22.17 -11.89 3.64
CA TYR A 142 -20.96 -11.18 4.04
C TYR A 142 -19.81 -12.18 4.27
N LEU A 143 -18.67 -11.92 3.64
CA LEU A 143 -17.45 -12.72 3.75
C LEU A 143 -16.33 -11.85 4.32
N ASP A 144 -15.58 -12.40 5.29
CA ASP A 144 -14.40 -11.75 5.87
C ASP A 144 -13.23 -12.75 5.91
N PHE A 145 -12.04 -12.27 5.55
CA PHE A 145 -10.83 -13.09 5.55
C PHE A 145 -10.07 -12.89 6.87
N SER A 146 -9.89 -13.98 7.61
CA SER A 146 -9.06 -13.98 8.81
C SER A 146 -7.60 -13.67 8.47
N LYS A 147 -7.06 -12.58 9.04
CA LYS A 147 -5.64 -12.21 8.91
C LYS A 147 -5.16 -12.19 7.46
N ALA A 148 -5.88 -11.51 6.56
CA ALA A 148 -5.61 -11.54 5.13
C ALA A 148 -4.14 -11.23 4.77
N PHE A 149 -3.52 -10.20 5.37
CA PHE A 149 -2.12 -9.87 5.10
C PHE A 149 -1.12 -10.90 5.63
N ASP A 150 -1.45 -11.59 6.73
CA ASP A 150 -0.56 -12.60 7.34
C ASP A 150 -0.69 -13.97 6.65
N THR A 151 -1.76 -14.20 5.89
CA THR A 151 -2.12 -15.52 5.33
C THR A 151 -1.97 -15.61 3.81
N ILE A 152 -1.65 -14.51 3.12
CA ILE A 152 -1.41 -14.51 1.67
C ILE A 152 -0.14 -15.30 1.35
N SER A 153 -0.25 -16.28 0.45
CA SER A 153 0.91 -16.96 -0.12
C SER A 153 1.66 -16.03 -1.08
N HIS A 154 2.95 -15.82 -0.82
CA HIS A 154 3.81 -15.01 -1.68
C HIS A 154 3.94 -15.60 -3.09
N SER A 155 3.98 -16.94 -3.24
CA SER A 155 4.07 -17.56 -4.57
C SER A 155 2.84 -17.27 -5.43
N ILE A 156 1.64 -17.45 -4.85
CA ILE A 156 0.36 -17.18 -5.54
C ILE A 156 0.24 -15.70 -5.88
N LEU A 157 0.68 -14.81 -4.97
CA LEU A 157 0.67 -13.38 -5.23
C LEU A 157 1.56 -13.04 -6.43
N LEU A 158 2.80 -13.55 -6.46
CA LEU A 158 3.74 -13.31 -7.56
C LEU A 158 3.22 -13.88 -8.89
N GLU A 159 2.65 -15.09 -8.90
CA GLU A 159 2.03 -15.67 -10.09
C GLU A 159 0.89 -14.81 -10.63
N LYS A 160 0.04 -14.26 -9.74
CA LYS A 160 -1.04 -13.35 -10.14
C LYS A 160 -0.52 -12.04 -10.70
N LEU A 161 0.54 -11.48 -10.10
CA LEU A 161 1.18 -10.26 -10.61
C LEU A 161 1.75 -10.51 -12.01
N ALA A 162 2.46 -11.62 -12.19
CA ALA A 162 3.01 -12.01 -13.49
C ALA A 162 1.91 -12.19 -14.56
N ALA A 163 0.82 -12.88 -14.22
CA ALA A 163 -0.34 -13.05 -15.11
C ALA A 163 -1.00 -11.72 -15.53
N HIS A 164 -0.79 -10.65 -14.76
CA HIS A 164 -1.27 -9.31 -15.08
C HIS A 164 -0.18 -8.40 -15.69
N GLY A 165 0.95 -8.95 -16.13
CA GLY A 165 2.03 -8.19 -16.79
C GLY A 165 2.89 -7.37 -15.83
N LEU A 166 2.87 -7.70 -14.54
CA LEU A 166 3.72 -7.11 -13.50
C LEU A 166 4.91 -8.05 -13.19
N GLU A 167 5.49 -8.68 -14.21
CA GLU A 167 6.66 -9.55 -14.10
C GLU A 167 7.94 -8.80 -14.51
N GLY A 168 9.02 -8.93 -13.72
CA GLY A 168 10.35 -8.41 -14.05
C GLY A 168 10.44 -6.88 -14.17
N CYS A 169 10.98 -6.21 -13.15
CA CYS A 169 11.22 -4.76 -13.13
C CYS A 169 10.07 -3.94 -13.75
N LEU A 170 8.85 -4.08 -13.20
CA LEU A 170 7.70 -3.17 -13.32
C LEU A 170 7.87 -2.05 -14.36
N GLY A 171 7.86 -2.42 -15.64
CA GLY A 171 7.93 -1.50 -16.77
C GLY A 171 9.29 -0.81 -16.97
N CYS A 172 9.70 -0.76 -18.22
CA CYS A 172 10.75 0.09 -18.78
C CYS A 172 10.41 1.59 -18.69
N GLY A 173 9.89 2.05 -17.55
CA GLY A 173 9.72 3.46 -17.23
C GLY A 173 10.98 3.90 -16.49
N ARG A 174 11.85 4.64 -17.17
CA ARG A 174 12.92 5.36 -16.51
C ARG A 174 12.35 6.07 -15.29
N ILE A 175 12.93 5.83 -14.13
CA ILE A 175 12.88 6.80 -13.03
C ILE A 175 13.68 8.00 -13.56
N GLU A 176 13.06 8.86 -14.38
CA GLU A 176 13.74 10.06 -14.82
C GLU A 176 13.92 10.98 -13.59
N PRO A 177 15.15 11.51 -13.40
CA PRO A 177 15.51 12.30 -12.23
C PRO A 177 14.68 13.59 -12.10
#